data_AF-A0A520EP24-F1
#
_entry.id   AF-A0A520EP24-F1
#
_cell.length_a   1.000
_cell.length_b   1.000
_cell.length_c   1.000
_cell.angle_alpha   90.00
_cell.angle_beta   90.00
_cell.angle_gamma   90.00
#
_symmetry.space_group_name_H-M   'P 1'
#
loop_
_entity.id
_entity.type
_entity.pdbx_description
1 polymer ?
#
loop_
_entity_poly.entity_id
_entity_poly.type
_entity_poly.pdbx_seq_one_letter_code
_entity_poly.pdbx_strand_id
1 'polypeptide(L)'
;FSGCRPRVPLGTEGHGLRRSELGDGLRVGLEEALVLGKTNLDQFATGLVGTRSPYGAVRCAWDPTLVSGGSSSGSAAAVALGIADIGIGTDTAGSGRVPAAFHGLVGIKASLGIVPNTGVVPACADYDCVTVLARDLDSATAAMKVMTGATATDPRSRAWPTDVPLAASPQPRVAVPRGEDLTSLSPAYRRAFEETVAGLAEKGFTHVEVDISGLLDAATLLYDGAIVAQRYSAVGEFLDTAPDGADPTVAAIVRSAAGPSAHRYVDDLGTLTQAKTAARELLREVDGLLLPTTTEHPSIATVQADPVGINRRLGTFTNFCNLLDMAAVAVPGAPTPDGTPFGVMFVVPAFEDQIAIDLAARLSEAPSPSLIDDGIEVLAVGAHLRGFPVHSQLTDRGARFSGEVTTSADYRLVDLHTTPPKPGLVRREGDGAPIAGELYRMSAAALGTFLAGLPAPMGLGPVELSDGRWVTGFCCAHDAAEKGTDITEYGGWRAYRDQGLLS
;
A
#
# COMPACT_ATOMS: atom_id res chain seq x y z
N PHE A 1 -36.26 -6.15 -23.28
CA PHE A 1 -35.97 -7.31 -24.15
C PHE A 1 -34.88 -6.92 -25.15
N SER A 2 -33.95 -7.85 -25.43
CA SER A 2 -32.59 -7.65 -25.96
C SER A 2 -31.58 -7.25 -24.87
N GLY A 3 -30.70 -8.11 -24.37
CA GLY A 3 -30.32 -9.45 -24.80
C GLY A 3 -28.97 -9.74 -24.16
N CYS A 4 -28.93 -10.74 -23.28
CA CYS A 4 -27.73 -11.25 -22.63
C CYS A 4 -26.58 -11.40 -23.64
N ARG A 5 -25.53 -10.58 -23.49
CA ARG A 5 -24.21 -10.96 -23.97
C ARG A 5 -23.51 -11.68 -22.82
N PRO A 6 -23.01 -12.91 -23.00
CA PRO A 6 -22.30 -13.61 -21.95
C PRO A 6 -21.02 -12.83 -21.63
N ARG A 7 -20.85 -12.41 -20.38
CA ARG A 7 -19.56 -11.95 -19.85
C ARG A 7 -18.69 -13.21 -19.72
N VAL A 8 -17.54 -13.21 -20.40
CA VAL A 8 -16.68 -14.39 -20.57
C VAL A 8 -16.05 -14.80 -19.22
N PRO A 9 -16.09 -16.09 -18.82
CA PRO A 9 -15.51 -16.57 -17.56
C PRO A 9 -13.97 -16.68 -17.58
N LEU A 10 -13.33 -16.34 -16.45
CA LEU A 10 -11.89 -16.48 -16.21
C LEU A 10 -11.54 -17.93 -15.86
N GLY A 11 -10.48 -18.50 -16.47
CA GLY A 11 -9.90 -19.78 -16.04
C GLY A 11 -10.65 -21.05 -16.48
N THR A 12 -11.41 -21.00 -17.57
CA THR A 12 -12.04 -22.17 -18.23
C THR A 12 -11.46 -22.38 -19.63
N GLU A 13 -11.32 -23.62 -20.11
CA GLU A 13 -10.88 -23.89 -21.49
C GLU A 13 -11.84 -23.24 -22.52
N GLY A 14 -11.29 -22.63 -23.58
CA GLY A 14 -12.03 -22.34 -24.81
C GLY A 14 -12.23 -20.87 -25.24
N HIS A 15 -11.92 -19.84 -24.43
CA HIS A 15 -12.24 -18.45 -24.83
C HIS A 15 -11.17 -17.41 -24.43
N GLY A 16 -10.39 -16.94 -25.41
CA GLY A 16 -9.51 -15.77 -25.27
C GLY A 16 -10.27 -14.46 -25.42
N LEU A 17 -10.13 -13.55 -24.46
CA LEU A 17 -10.63 -12.17 -24.57
C LEU A 17 -9.89 -11.43 -25.69
N ARG A 18 -10.62 -10.71 -26.54
CA ARG A 18 -10.02 -9.86 -27.60
C ARG A 18 -9.45 -8.58 -26.98
N ARG A 19 -8.43 -7.99 -27.60
CA ARG A 19 -7.80 -6.70 -27.20
C ARG A 19 -8.81 -5.55 -27.00
N SER A 20 -9.98 -5.63 -27.63
CA SER A 20 -11.11 -4.70 -27.47
C SER A 20 -11.83 -4.78 -26.11
N GLU A 21 -11.60 -5.84 -25.31
CA GLU A 21 -12.33 -6.14 -24.06
C GLU A 21 -11.53 -5.85 -22.79
N LEU A 22 -10.30 -5.34 -22.91
CA LEU A 22 -9.58 -4.74 -21.79
C LEU A 22 -10.33 -3.44 -21.40
N GLY A 23 -10.79 -3.35 -20.14
CA GLY A 23 -11.46 -2.16 -19.63
C GLY A 23 -10.55 -0.93 -19.72
N ASP A 24 -11.14 0.24 -20.02
CA ASP A 24 -10.39 1.47 -20.25
C ASP A 24 -9.52 1.88 -19.04
N GLY A 25 -9.86 1.45 -17.82
CA GLY A 25 -9.05 1.67 -16.60
C GLY A 25 -7.68 0.97 -16.61
N LEU A 26 -7.54 -0.21 -17.24
CA LEU A 26 -6.24 -0.89 -17.40
C LEU A 26 -5.44 -0.33 -18.61
N ARG A 27 -6.10 0.42 -19.50
CA ARG A 27 -5.49 0.97 -20.73
C ARG A 27 -4.76 2.29 -20.53
N VAL A 28 -5.31 3.18 -19.69
CA VAL A 28 -4.84 4.58 -19.60
C VAL A 28 -3.44 4.72 -18.96
N GLY A 29 -2.99 3.71 -18.22
CA GLY A 29 -1.69 3.74 -17.58
C GLY A 29 -0.56 2.98 -18.28
N LEU A 30 -0.88 1.86 -18.94
CA LEU A 30 0.11 0.94 -19.51
C LEU A 30 0.53 1.32 -20.94
N GLU A 31 0.41 2.58 -21.35
CA GLU A 31 0.70 3.00 -22.74
C GLU A 31 2.15 2.72 -23.16
N GLU A 32 3.07 2.55 -22.19
CA GLU A 32 4.46 2.14 -22.40
C GLU A 32 4.75 0.66 -22.06
N ALA A 33 3.77 -0.10 -21.59
CA ALA A 33 3.94 -1.49 -21.20
C ALA A 33 3.39 -2.47 -22.24
N LEU A 34 4.16 -3.53 -22.52
CA LEU A 34 3.76 -4.59 -23.44
C LEU A 34 3.10 -5.74 -22.67
N VAL A 35 1.82 -6.01 -22.95
CA VAL A 35 1.13 -7.19 -22.42
C VAL A 35 1.65 -8.45 -23.11
N LEU A 36 2.41 -9.27 -22.38
CA LEU A 36 2.99 -10.52 -22.89
C LEU A 36 1.96 -11.66 -23.01
N GLY A 37 0.96 -11.71 -22.12
CA GLY A 37 -0.04 -12.76 -22.12
C GLY A 37 -1.02 -12.69 -20.95
N LYS A 38 -1.96 -13.63 -20.91
CA LYS A 38 -2.85 -13.86 -19.76
C LYS A 38 -2.22 -14.95 -18.89
N THR A 39 -2.07 -14.69 -17.61
CA THR A 39 -1.46 -15.62 -16.65
C THR A 39 -2.51 -16.55 -16.04
N ASN A 40 -2.08 -17.76 -15.66
CA ASN A 40 -2.95 -18.74 -15.00
C ASN A 40 -3.34 -18.28 -13.58
N LEU A 41 -4.48 -18.75 -13.07
CA LEU A 41 -4.98 -18.45 -11.73
C LEU A 41 -5.74 -19.63 -11.11
N ASP A 42 -5.90 -19.66 -9.78
CA ASP A 42 -6.95 -20.50 -9.16
C ASP A 42 -8.32 -20.06 -9.70
N GLN A 43 -9.15 -21.01 -10.15
CA GLN A 43 -10.35 -20.74 -10.93
C GLN A 43 -11.29 -19.76 -10.21
N PHE A 44 -11.79 -18.76 -10.95
CA PHE A 44 -12.61 -17.66 -10.43
C PHE A 44 -11.98 -16.92 -9.23
N ALA A 45 -10.65 -16.82 -9.20
CA ALA A 45 -9.90 -16.21 -8.09
C ALA A 45 -10.28 -16.80 -6.71
N THR A 46 -10.52 -18.12 -6.66
CA THR A 46 -10.98 -18.82 -5.44
C THR A 46 -9.91 -19.77 -4.93
N GLY A 47 -8.84 -19.20 -4.36
CA GLY A 47 -7.77 -19.96 -3.72
C GLY A 47 -6.56 -19.11 -3.38
N LEU A 48 -5.70 -19.66 -2.54
CA LEU A 48 -4.40 -19.12 -2.13
C LEU A 48 -3.26 -20.08 -2.47
N VAL A 49 -3.52 -21.09 -3.32
CA VAL A 49 -2.61 -22.22 -3.56
C VAL A 49 -2.07 -22.29 -4.98
N GLY A 50 -2.80 -21.79 -5.99
CA GLY A 50 -2.37 -21.84 -7.39
C GLY A 50 -2.52 -23.20 -8.08
N THR A 51 -3.20 -24.15 -7.44
CA THR A 51 -3.40 -25.53 -7.90
C THR A 51 -4.80 -25.81 -8.45
N ARG A 52 -5.77 -24.90 -8.27
CA ARG A 52 -7.19 -25.08 -8.60
C ARG A 52 -7.50 -24.56 -10.01
N SER A 53 -6.76 -25.04 -11.00
CA SER A 53 -6.93 -24.60 -12.39
C SER A 53 -6.98 -25.79 -13.34
N PRO A 54 -7.95 -25.84 -14.28
CA PRO A 54 -7.96 -26.86 -15.32
C PRO A 54 -6.74 -26.76 -16.25
N TYR A 55 -6.08 -25.59 -16.30
CA TYR A 55 -4.82 -25.38 -17.03
C TYR A 55 -3.59 -25.95 -16.33
N GLY A 56 -3.78 -26.61 -15.19
CA GLY A 56 -2.72 -27.23 -14.39
C GLY A 56 -2.27 -26.36 -13.22
N ALA A 57 -1.72 -27.05 -12.21
CA ALA A 57 -1.14 -26.41 -11.04
C ALA A 57 0.13 -25.62 -11.41
N VAL A 58 0.17 -24.35 -11.03
CA VAL A 58 1.37 -23.53 -11.17
C VAL A 58 2.33 -23.87 -10.03
N ARG A 59 3.59 -24.14 -10.39
CA ARG A 59 4.64 -24.53 -9.46
C ARG A 59 5.41 -23.32 -8.97
N CYS A 60 5.97 -23.38 -7.78
CA CYS A 60 6.87 -22.33 -7.30
C CYS A 60 8.11 -22.22 -8.19
N ALA A 61 8.57 -21.00 -8.45
CA ALA A 61 9.68 -20.74 -9.39
C ALA A 61 11.03 -21.31 -8.93
N TRP A 62 11.27 -21.40 -7.61
CA TRP A 62 12.54 -21.85 -7.05
C TRP A 62 12.52 -23.32 -6.60
N ASP A 63 11.35 -23.89 -6.34
CA ASP A 63 11.18 -25.32 -6.09
C ASP A 63 9.88 -25.83 -6.75
N PRO A 64 9.97 -26.62 -7.83
CA PRO A 64 8.79 -27.08 -8.56
C PRO A 64 7.91 -28.09 -7.81
N THR A 65 8.35 -28.59 -6.65
CA THR A 65 7.53 -29.45 -5.78
C THR A 65 6.57 -28.65 -4.89
N LEU A 66 6.85 -27.37 -4.69
CA LEU A 66 6.06 -26.45 -3.89
C LEU A 66 4.99 -25.73 -4.72
N VAL A 67 3.94 -25.29 -4.03
CA VAL A 67 2.91 -24.46 -4.66
C VAL A 67 3.45 -23.06 -4.97
N SER A 68 3.00 -22.46 -6.06
CA SER A 68 3.28 -21.04 -6.35
C SER A 68 2.54 -20.09 -5.39
N GLY A 69 1.49 -20.57 -4.72
CA GLY A 69 0.49 -19.72 -4.10
C GLY A 69 -0.46 -19.16 -5.16
N GLY A 70 -1.54 -18.55 -4.70
CA GLY A 70 -2.62 -18.09 -5.58
C GLY A 70 -3.47 -17.01 -4.93
N SER A 71 -4.53 -16.56 -5.58
CA SER A 71 -5.00 -17.02 -6.89
C SER A 71 -4.16 -16.50 -8.06
N SER A 72 -3.38 -15.41 -7.89
CA SER A 72 -2.53 -14.81 -8.94
C SER A 72 -1.24 -15.61 -9.22
N SER A 73 -1.38 -16.93 -9.39
CA SER A 73 -0.30 -17.90 -9.43
C SER A 73 0.65 -17.71 -10.61
N GLY A 74 0.10 -17.61 -11.83
CA GLY A 74 0.90 -17.40 -13.03
C GLY A 74 1.60 -16.04 -13.08
N SER A 75 0.97 -15.00 -12.51
CA SER A 75 1.57 -13.66 -12.44
C SER A 75 2.82 -13.64 -11.57
N ALA A 76 2.74 -14.24 -10.37
CA ALA A 76 3.90 -14.33 -9.50
C ALA A 76 5.02 -15.21 -10.09
N ALA A 77 4.67 -16.38 -10.64
CA ALA A 77 5.65 -17.27 -11.26
C ALA A 77 6.36 -16.60 -12.46
N ALA A 78 5.63 -15.87 -13.30
CA ALA A 78 6.22 -15.17 -14.44
C ALA A 78 7.21 -14.08 -14.02
N VAL A 79 6.90 -13.31 -12.98
CA VAL A 79 7.81 -12.28 -12.44
C VAL A 79 9.04 -12.92 -11.79
N ALA A 80 8.84 -13.95 -10.97
CA ALA A 80 9.91 -14.65 -10.26
C ALA A 80 10.90 -15.33 -11.22
N LEU A 81 10.41 -15.87 -12.35
CA LEU A 81 11.23 -16.48 -13.40
C LEU A 81 11.87 -15.46 -14.36
N GLY A 82 11.62 -14.16 -14.18
CA GLY A 82 12.14 -13.11 -15.07
C GLY A 82 11.50 -13.08 -16.46
N ILE A 83 10.32 -13.68 -16.62
CA ILE A 83 9.56 -13.67 -17.89
C ILE A 83 8.88 -12.31 -18.10
N ALA A 84 8.44 -11.67 -17.00
CA ALA A 84 7.85 -10.34 -16.98
C ALA A 84 8.46 -9.50 -15.85
N ASP A 85 8.45 -8.17 -16.01
CA ASP A 85 8.87 -7.25 -14.95
C ASP A 85 7.76 -7.00 -13.93
N ILE A 86 6.51 -6.98 -14.41
CA ILE A 86 5.31 -6.73 -13.63
C ILE A 86 4.29 -7.85 -13.86
N GLY A 87 3.74 -8.38 -12.77
CA GLY A 87 2.60 -9.28 -12.76
C GLY A 87 1.37 -8.56 -12.24
N ILE A 88 0.28 -8.57 -13.02
CA ILE A 88 -1.03 -8.06 -12.55
C ILE A 88 -1.84 -9.25 -12.03
N GLY A 89 -2.44 -9.08 -10.87
CA GLY A 89 -3.32 -10.06 -10.26
C GLY A 89 -4.60 -9.42 -9.71
N THR A 90 -5.34 -10.21 -8.95
CA THR A 90 -6.36 -9.69 -8.04
C THR A 90 -6.06 -10.14 -6.61
N ASP A 91 -6.60 -9.42 -5.64
CA ASP A 91 -6.51 -9.74 -4.22
C ASP A 91 -7.84 -9.42 -3.53
N THR A 92 -8.55 -10.47 -3.15
CA THR A 92 -9.71 -10.40 -2.24
C THR A 92 -9.31 -10.78 -0.81
N ALA A 93 -8.49 -11.82 -0.70
CA ALA A 93 -8.22 -12.54 0.55
C ALA A 93 -6.73 -12.82 0.77
N GLY A 94 -5.85 -12.37 -0.12
CA GLY A 94 -4.41 -12.67 -0.07
C GLY A 94 -3.78 -12.96 -1.43
N SER A 95 -4.54 -12.89 -2.52
CA SER A 95 -4.12 -13.38 -3.83
C SER A 95 -3.02 -12.59 -4.55
N GLY A 96 -2.67 -11.39 -4.06
CA GLY A 96 -1.46 -10.65 -4.45
C GLY A 96 -0.33 -10.73 -3.42
N ARG A 97 -0.63 -11.22 -2.22
CA ARG A 97 0.27 -11.21 -1.06
C ARG A 97 0.92 -12.57 -0.82
N VAL A 98 0.12 -13.63 -0.72
CA VAL A 98 0.62 -15.02 -0.52
C VAL A 98 1.59 -15.44 -1.62
N PRO A 99 1.27 -15.31 -2.93
CA PRO A 99 2.22 -15.71 -3.96
C PRO A 99 3.45 -14.78 -4.04
N ALA A 100 3.38 -13.53 -3.55
CA ALA A 100 4.56 -12.68 -3.42
C ALA A 100 5.53 -13.24 -2.37
N ALA A 101 5.02 -13.60 -1.19
CA ALA A 101 5.80 -14.17 -0.10
C ALA A 101 6.51 -15.48 -0.49
N PHE A 102 5.84 -16.37 -1.22
CA PHE A 102 6.44 -17.63 -1.67
C PHE A 102 7.56 -17.48 -2.68
N HIS A 103 7.64 -16.34 -3.37
CA HIS A 103 8.63 -16.10 -4.42
C HIS A 103 9.67 -15.04 -4.04
N GLY A 104 9.60 -14.45 -2.84
CA GLY A 104 10.47 -13.33 -2.46
C GLY A 104 10.23 -12.09 -3.32
N LEU A 105 8.98 -11.84 -3.70
CA LEU A 105 8.57 -10.69 -4.50
C LEU A 105 7.94 -9.60 -3.63
N VAL A 106 7.77 -8.41 -4.22
CA VAL A 106 6.91 -7.36 -3.71
C VAL A 106 5.48 -7.57 -4.20
N GLY A 107 4.50 -7.47 -3.31
CA GLY A 107 3.07 -7.52 -3.63
C GLY A 107 2.33 -6.31 -3.06
N ILE A 108 1.81 -5.42 -3.91
CA ILE A 108 1.05 -4.24 -3.48
C ILE A 108 -0.45 -4.49 -3.64
N LYS A 109 -1.16 -4.50 -2.51
CA LYS A 109 -2.62 -4.54 -2.42
C LYS A 109 -3.12 -3.16 -1.99
N ALA A 110 -3.52 -2.35 -2.97
CA ALA A 110 -3.98 -0.99 -2.70
C ALA A 110 -5.30 -0.97 -1.90
N SER A 111 -5.61 0.17 -1.28
CA SER A 111 -6.91 0.49 -0.72
C SER A 111 -8.03 0.20 -1.72
N LEU A 112 -9.16 -0.31 -1.22
CA LEU A 112 -10.30 -0.68 -2.09
C LEU A 112 -10.70 0.50 -3.00
N GLY A 113 -10.95 0.24 -4.28
CA GLY A 113 -11.44 1.25 -5.22
C GLY A 113 -10.43 2.29 -5.72
N ILE A 114 -9.20 2.37 -5.17
CA ILE A 114 -8.16 3.27 -5.71
C ILE A 114 -7.74 2.85 -7.12
N VAL A 115 -7.63 1.54 -7.35
CA VAL A 115 -7.55 0.95 -8.68
C VAL A 115 -8.96 0.48 -9.06
N PRO A 116 -9.55 1.02 -10.15
CA PRO A 116 -10.85 0.55 -10.62
C PRO A 116 -10.82 -0.92 -11.08
N ASN A 117 -11.88 -1.66 -10.79
CA ASN A 117 -12.06 -3.03 -11.23
C ASN A 117 -12.77 -3.15 -12.60
N THR A 118 -12.89 -2.04 -13.35
CA THR A 118 -13.53 -2.04 -14.68
C THR A 118 -12.86 -3.05 -15.61
N GLY A 119 -13.63 -4.04 -16.08
CA GLY A 119 -13.15 -5.09 -16.98
C GLY A 119 -12.58 -6.33 -16.26
N VAL A 120 -12.57 -6.34 -14.92
CA VAL A 120 -12.21 -7.51 -14.10
C VAL A 120 -13.49 -8.30 -13.80
N VAL A 121 -13.46 -9.62 -13.98
CA VAL A 121 -14.59 -10.49 -13.58
C VAL A 121 -14.60 -10.55 -12.04
N PRO A 122 -15.74 -10.24 -11.38
CA PRO A 122 -15.79 -10.20 -9.93
C PRO A 122 -15.62 -11.58 -9.31
N ALA A 123 -15.06 -11.62 -8.10
CA ALA A 123 -15.05 -12.78 -7.21
C ALA A 123 -15.85 -12.46 -5.94
N CYS A 124 -15.44 -11.44 -5.18
CA CYS A 124 -16.25 -10.80 -4.15
C CYS A 124 -16.25 -9.29 -4.42
N ALA A 125 -17.17 -8.82 -5.26
CA ALA A 125 -17.11 -7.50 -5.89
C ALA A 125 -16.84 -6.32 -4.92
N ASP A 126 -17.37 -6.36 -3.69
CA ASP A 126 -17.16 -5.28 -2.70
C ASP A 126 -15.76 -5.30 -2.05
N TYR A 127 -15.03 -6.40 -2.20
CA TYR A 127 -13.75 -6.66 -1.55
C TYR A 127 -12.65 -7.03 -2.54
N ASP A 128 -12.88 -6.92 -3.84
CA ASP A 128 -11.86 -7.22 -4.85
C ASP A 128 -10.94 -6.00 -5.06
N CYS A 129 -9.63 -6.22 -5.02
CA CYS A 129 -8.62 -5.27 -5.48
C CYS A 129 -7.89 -5.85 -6.70
N VAL A 130 -7.58 -5.02 -7.70
CA VAL A 130 -6.45 -5.33 -8.58
C VAL A 130 -5.14 -5.13 -7.79
N THR A 131 -4.17 -6.01 -7.99
CA THR A 131 -2.89 -6.01 -7.26
C THR A 131 -1.71 -6.13 -8.22
N VAL A 132 -0.54 -5.68 -7.77
CA VAL A 132 0.71 -5.71 -8.52
C VAL A 132 1.73 -6.60 -7.81
N LEU A 133 2.43 -7.42 -8.59
CA LEU A 133 3.59 -8.21 -8.21
C LEU A 133 4.82 -7.73 -9.00
N ALA A 134 5.94 -7.48 -8.33
CA ALA A 134 7.21 -7.15 -8.98
C ALA A 134 8.42 -7.66 -8.16
N ARG A 135 9.62 -7.61 -8.73
CA ARG A 135 10.86 -8.00 -8.01
C ARG A 135 11.34 -6.95 -7.02
N ASP A 136 10.94 -5.70 -7.21
CA ASP A 136 11.36 -4.56 -6.40
C ASP A 136 10.21 -3.58 -6.20
N LEU A 137 10.36 -2.72 -5.20
CA LEU A 137 9.33 -1.80 -4.75
C LEU A 137 9.11 -0.64 -5.75
N ASP A 138 10.16 -0.20 -6.44
CA ASP A 138 10.08 0.86 -7.45
C ASP A 138 9.18 0.43 -8.61
N SER A 139 9.44 -0.75 -9.18
CA SER A 139 8.65 -1.33 -10.26
C SER A 139 7.21 -1.60 -9.84
N ALA A 140 7.01 -2.16 -8.63
CA ALA A 140 5.67 -2.41 -8.11
C ALA A 140 4.88 -1.10 -7.91
N THR A 141 5.51 -0.09 -7.34
CA THR A 141 4.88 1.21 -7.05
C THR A 141 4.61 2.00 -8.33
N ALA A 142 5.53 1.99 -9.29
CA ALA A 142 5.34 2.62 -10.58
C ALA A 142 4.14 2.01 -11.32
N ALA A 143 4.06 0.68 -11.39
CA ALA A 143 2.92 0.01 -11.99
C ALA A 143 1.60 0.28 -11.24
N MET A 144 1.63 0.26 -9.90
CA MET A 144 0.44 0.56 -9.10
C MET A 144 -0.05 1.99 -9.35
N LYS A 145 0.84 2.97 -9.28
CA LYS A 145 0.57 4.40 -9.53
C LYS A 145 -0.13 4.64 -10.85
N VAL A 146 0.40 4.01 -11.89
CA VAL A 146 -0.12 4.03 -13.25
C VAL A 146 -1.55 3.46 -13.34
N MET A 147 -1.90 2.50 -12.50
CA MET A 147 -3.23 1.88 -12.42
C MET A 147 -4.19 2.62 -11.49
N THR A 148 -3.68 3.51 -10.62
CA THR A 148 -4.53 4.32 -9.74
C THR A 148 -5.23 5.42 -10.52
N GLY A 149 -6.49 5.67 -10.21
CA GLY A 149 -7.25 6.75 -10.86
C GLY A 149 -8.75 6.54 -10.75
N ALA A 150 -9.42 7.47 -10.05
CA ALA A 150 -10.85 7.39 -9.87
C ALA A 150 -11.58 7.44 -11.23
N THR A 151 -12.56 6.57 -11.43
CA THR A 151 -13.36 6.53 -12.65
C THR A 151 -14.85 6.45 -12.33
N ALA A 152 -15.67 7.22 -13.05
CA ALA A 152 -17.12 7.15 -12.93
C ALA A 152 -17.72 5.84 -13.49
N THR A 153 -16.91 5.04 -14.21
CA THR A 153 -17.37 3.77 -14.81
C THR A 153 -17.43 2.61 -13.82
N ASP A 154 -16.68 2.70 -12.72
CA ASP A 154 -16.71 1.72 -11.64
C ASP A 154 -17.38 2.35 -10.41
N PRO A 155 -18.57 1.88 -9.99
CA PRO A 155 -19.28 2.44 -8.84
C PRO A 155 -18.55 2.25 -7.50
N ARG A 156 -17.52 1.40 -7.44
CA ARG A 156 -16.69 1.17 -6.25
C ARG A 156 -15.38 1.96 -6.30
N SER A 157 -15.13 2.70 -7.37
CA SER A 157 -13.92 3.51 -7.49
C SER A 157 -13.93 4.67 -6.49
N ARG A 158 -12.77 4.94 -5.90
CA ARG A 158 -12.54 6.00 -4.92
C ARG A 158 -11.34 6.84 -5.36
N ALA A 159 -11.40 8.14 -5.10
CA ALA A 159 -10.24 9.03 -5.21
C ALA A 159 -9.48 9.06 -3.89
N TRP A 160 -8.21 9.49 -3.94
CA TRP A 160 -7.46 9.83 -2.74
C TRP A 160 -8.17 10.95 -1.97
N PRO A 161 -8.31 10.84 -0.63
CA PRO A 161 -8.92 11.90 0.16
C PRO A 161 -7.97 13.11 0.27
N THR A 162 -8.52 14.29 0.55
CA THR A 162 -7.75 15.54 0.56
C THR A 162 -6.80 15.67 1.75
N ASP A 163 -6.92 14.78 2.72
CA ASP A 163 -6.08 14.63 3.92
C ASP A 163 -5.16 13.40 3.86
N VAL A 164 -5.00 12.77 2.69
CA VAL A 164 -4.12 11.62 2.50
C VAL A 164 -2.68 11.92 2.98
N PRO A 165 -2.06 11.07 3.82
CA PRO A 165 -0.68 11.26 4.20
C PRO A 165 0.25 10.82 3.06
N LEU A 166 1.27 11.62 2.77
CA LEU A 166 2.18 11.40 1.63
C LEU A 166 3.52 10.77 2.05
N ALA A 167 3.79 10.65 3.34
CA ALA A 167 4.96 9.96 3.86
C ALA A 167 4.73 9.39 5.26
N ALA A 168 5.40 8.29 5.57
CA ALA A 168 5.48 7.74 6.93
C ALA A 168 6.28 8.65 7.86
N SER A 169 6.07 8.48 9.16
CA SER A 169 6.92 9.09 10.18
C SER A 169 8.41 8.79 9.91
N PRO A 170 9.33 9.77 10.09
CA PRO A 170 10.76 9.51 10.04
C PRO A 170 11.25 8.48 11.07
N GLN A 171 10.50 8.32 12.17
CA GLN A 171 10.72 7.33 13.24
C GLN A 171 9.46 6.45 13.35
N PRO A 172 9.27 5.50 12.42
CA PRO A 172 8.05 4.73 12.39
C PRO A 172 7.93 3.80 13.60
N ARG A 173 6.72 3.74 14.17
CA ARG A 173 6.33 2.82 15.24
C ARG A 173 5.34 1.82 14.65
N VAL A 174 5.66 0.53 14.69
CA VAL A 174 4.80 -0.51 14.10
C VAL A 174 4.23 -1.45 15.17
N ALA A 175 3.00 -1.90 14.96
CA ALA A 175 2.43 -2.97 15.76
C ALA A 175 2.94 -4.33 15.25
N VAL A 176 3.19 -5.26 16.18
CA VAL A 176 3.47 -6.68 15.89
C VAL A 176 2.52 -7.56 16.71
N PRO A 177 2.06 -8.71 16.18
CA PRO A 177 1.16 -9.59 16.93
C PRO A 177 1.83 -10.19 18.17
N ARG A 178 1.07 -10.38 19.24
CA ARG A 178 1.49 -11.21 20.36
C ARG A 178 1.72 -12.66 19.95
N GLY A 179 2.55 -13.36 20.71
CA GLY A 179 2.93 -14.74 20.42
C GLY A 179 1.75 -15.72 20.32
N GLU A 180 0.63 -15.47 21.01
CA GLU A 180 -0.59 -16.29 20.98
C GLU A 180 -1.29 -16.25 19.62
N ASP A 181 -1.25 -15.11 18.95
CA ASP A 181 -1.90 -14.89 17.65
C ASP A 181 -1.05 -15.44 16.48
N LEU A 182 0.17 -15.90 16.77
CA LEU A 182 1.13 -16.47 15.81
C LEU A 182 1.20 -18.01 15.86
N THR A 183 0.30 -18.66 16.59
CA THR A 183 0.28 -20.12 16.80
C THR A 183 0.02 -20.93 15.54
N SER A 184 -0.52 -20.31 14.49
CA SER A 184 -0.78 -20.93 13.18
C SER A 184 0.47 -21.02 12.29
N LEU A 185 1.56 -20.32 12.63
CA LEU A 185 2.79 -20.36 11.85
C LEU A 185 3.48 -21.73 11.98
N SER A 186 4.02 -22.21 10.86
CA SER A 186 4.99 -23.31 10.91
C SER A 186 6.22 -22.89 11.74
N PRO A 187 6.94 -23.83 12.38
CA PRO A 187 8.12 -23.49 13.18
C PRO A 187 9.21 -22.71 12.43
N ALA A 188 9.35 -22.95 11.12
CA ALA A 188 10.30 -22.24 10.27
C ALA A 188 9.86 -20.78 10.02
N TYR A 189 8.59 -20.55 9.69
CA TYR A 189 8.03 -19.22 9.47
C TYR A 189 7.95 -18.41 10.77
N ARG A 190 7.66 -19.07 11.89
CA ARG A 190 7.69 -18.44 13.21
C ARG A 190 9.06 -17.86 13.52
N ARG A 191 10.12 -18.64 13.32
CA ARG A 191 11.51 -18.17 13.51
C ARG A 191 11.88 -17.04 12.55
N ALA A 192 11.50 -17.15 11.28
CA ALA A 192 11.75 -16.10 10.29
C ALA A 192 11.05 -14.77 10.63
N PHE A 193 9.81 -14.85 11.15
CA PHE A 193 9.09 -13.68 11.61
C PHE A 193 9.76 -13.05 12.85
N GLU A 194 10.12 -13.87 13.84
CA GLU A 194 10.82 -13.41 15.05
C GLU A 194 12.15 -12.73 14.71
N GLU A 195 12.92 -13.29 13.77
CA GLU A 195 14.16 -12.68 13.27
C GLU A 195 13.89 -11.35 12.57
N THR A 196 12.83 -11.27 11.76
CA THR A 196 12.42 -10.01 11.10
C THR A 196 12.06 -8.94 12.13
N VAL A 197 11.31 -9.29 13.19
CA VAL A 197 10.93 -8.38 14.28
C VAL A 197 12.15 -7.94 15.09
N ALA A 198 13.09 -8.86 15.36
CA ALA A 198 14.34 -8.55 16.08
C ALA A 198 15.20 -7.52 15.33
N GLY A 199 15.22 -7.57 14.00
CA GLY A 199 15.96 -6.62 13.15
C GLY A 199 15.34 -5.23 12.99
N LEU A 200 14.10 -5.01 13.47
CA LEU A 200 13.38 -3.74 13.26
C LEU A 200 14.11 -2.51 13.81
N ALA A 201 14.75 -2.63 14.96
CA ALA A 201 15.46 -1.51 15.59
C ALA A 201 16.64 -1.03 14.72
N GLU A 202 17.37 -1.96 14.10
CA GLU A 202 18.50 -1.65 13.20
C GLU A 202 18.02 -0.95 11.92
N LYS A 203 16.79 -1.24 11.48
CA LYS A 203 16.13 -0.55 10.36
C LYS A 203 15.45 0.77 10.76
N GLY A 204 15.62 1.20 12.02
CA GLY A 204 15.11 2.49 12.51
C GLY A 204 13.62 2.50 12.83
N PHE A 205 13.03 1.35 13.12
CA PHE A 205 11.67 1.26 13.66
C PHE A 205 11.69 1.17 15.18
N THR A 206 10.60 1.63 15.80
CA THR A 206 10.17 1.11 17.10
C THR A 206 8.99 0.16 16.89
N HIS A 207 8.73 -0.76 17.82
CA HIS A 207 7.57 -1.62 17.71
C HIS A 207 6.88 -1.85 19.05
N VAL A 208 5.61 -2.25 19.00
CA VAL A 208 4.82 -2.64 20.16
C VAL A 208 4.07 -3.93 19.88
N GLU A 209 3.98 -4.79 20.88
CA GLU A 209 3.16 -6.00 20.79
C GLU A 209 1.68 -5.64 20.96
N VAL A 210 0.80 -6.20 20.13
CA VAL A 210 -0.65 -5.99 20.18
C VAL A 210 -1.43 -7.30 20.06
N ASP A 211 -2.65 -7.30 20.60
CA ASP A 211 -3.64 -8.36 20.38
C ASP A 211 -4.35 -8.12 19.04
N ILE A 212 -4.22 -9.06 18.10
CA ILE A 212 -4.88 -9.02 16.80
C ILE A 212 -6.05 -10.03 16.68
N SER A 213 -6.44 -10.70 17.76
CA SER A 213 -7.50 -11.72 17.75
C SER A 213 -8.80 -11.21 17.12
N GLY A 214 -9.21 -9.97 17.40
CA GLY A 214 -10.38 -9.36 16.78
C GLY A 214 -10.27 -9.19 15.25
N LEU A 215 -9.06 -8.98 14.71
CA LEU A 215 -8.82 -8.96 13.27
C LEU A 215 -8.93 -10.38 12.68
N LEU A 216 -8.38 -11.37 13.39
CA LEU A 216 -8.44 -12.78 12.98
C LEU A 216 -9.87 -13.32 13.01
N ASP A 217 -10.67 -12.93 14.01
CA ASP A 217 -12.09 -13.27 14.10
C ASP A 217 -12.87 -12.67 12.91
N ALA A 218 -12.64 -11.40 12.59
CA ALA A 218 -13.26 -10.75 11.43
C ALA A 218 -12.87 -11.42 10.11
N ALA A 219 -11.64 -11.95 9.99
CA ALA A 219 -11.18 -12.70 8.83
C ALA A 219 -12.00 -13.97 8.54
N THR A 220 -12.61 -14.58 9.57
CA THR A 220 -13.42 -15.80 9.40
C THR A 220 -14.71 -15.55 8.62
N LEU A 221 -15.28 -14.34 8.72
CA LEU A 221 -16.54 -13.97 8.06
C LEU A 221 -16.49 -14.08 6.54
N LEU A 222 -15.30 -14.02 5.93
CA LEU A 222 -15.14 -14.12 4.48
C LEU A 222 -15.65 -15.46 3.91
N TYR A 223 -15.41 -16.56 4.64
CA TYR A 223 -15.73 -17.91 4.17
C TYR A 223 -16.72 -18.65 5.09
N ASP A 224 -16.72 -18.36 6.40
CA ASP A 224 -17.66 -18.99 7.34
C ASP A 224 -18.94 -18.16 7.54
N GLY A 225 -18.89 -16.88 7.15
CA GLY A 225 -20.02 -15.97 7.15
C GLY A 225 -20.81 -16.00 5.85
N ALA A 226 -21.80 -15.12 5.76
CA ALA A 226 -22.62 -14.85 4.60
C ALA A 226 -21.92 -14.00 3.54
N ILE A 227 -20.78 -13.37 3.83
CA ILE A 227 -20.00 -12.59 2.84
C ILE A 227 -19.65 -13.43 1.60
N VAL A 228 -19.43 -14.73 1.79
CA VAL A 228 -19.15 -15.69 0.71
C VAL A 228 -20.21 -15.69 -0.39
N ALA A 229 -21.45 -15.26 -0.10
CA ALA A 229 -22.55 -15.15 -1.07
C ALA A 229 -22.20 -14.27 -2.28
N GLN A 230 -21.26 -13.34 -2.15
CA GLN A 230 -20.78 -12.55 -3.30
C GLN A 230 -20.13 -13.42 -4.39
N ARG A 231 -19.49 -14.55 -4.03
CA ARG A 231 -18.92 -15.50 -4.99
C ARG A 231 -20.02 -16.18 -5.81
N TYR A 232 -21.10 -16.58 -5.14
CA TYR A 232 -22.26 -17.13 -5.85
C TYR A 232 -22.89 -16.06 -6.75
N SER A 233 -23.06 -14.83 -6.26
CA SER A 233 -23.56 -13.73 -7.08
C SER A 233 -22.70 -13.45 -8.32
N ALA A 234 -21.40 -13.73 -8.27
CA ALA A 234 -20.49 -13.50 -9.38
C ALA A 234 -20.53 -14.60 -10.45
N VAL A 235 -20.47 -15.87 -10.03
CA VAL A 235 -20.28 -17.01 -10.95
C VAL A 235 -21.09 -18.26 -10.59
N GLY A 236 -21.96 -18.20 -9.58
CA GLY A 236 -22.74 -19.33 -9.07
C GLY A 236 -23.67 -19.94 -10.10
N GLU A 237 -24.51 -19.12 -10.76
CA GLU A 237 -25.42 -19.61 -11.80
C GLU A 237 -24.69 -20.28 -12.97
N PHE A 238 -23.49 -19.76 -13.33
CA PHE A 238 -22.65 -20.39 -14.34
C PHE A 238 -22.17 -21.76 -13.86
N LEU A 239 -21.68 -21.86 -12.63
CA LEU A 239 -21.22 -23.13 -12.05
C LEU A 239 -22.35 -24.13 -11.87
N ASP A 240 -23.59 -23.72 -11.65
CA ASP A 240 -24.75 -24.63 -11.56
C ASP A 240 -25.04 -25.37 -12.86
N THR A 241 -24.61 -24.83 -14.01
CA THR A 241 -24.69 -25.53 -15.30
C THR A 241 -23.71 -26.71 -15.42
N ALA A 242 -22.83 -26.89 -14.43
CA ALA A 242 -21.77 -27.90 -14.40
C ALA A 242 -20.87 -27.86 -15.66
N PRO A 243 -20.23 -26.71 -15.95
CA PRO A 243 -19.42 -26.57 -17.14
C PRO A 243 -18.21 -27.51 -17.10
N ASP A 244 -17.83 -28.03 -18.27
CA ASP A 244 -16.61 -28.83 -18.42
C ASP A 244 -15.39 -28.02 -17.95
N GLY A 245 -14.50 -28.67 -17.18
CA GLY A 245 -13.32 -28.03 -16.61
C GLY A 245 -13.56 -27.19 -15.35
N ALA A 246 -14.75 -27.24 -14.75
CA ALA A 246 -14.97 -26.67 -13.42
C ALA A 246 -14.10 -27.39 -12.37
N ASP A 247 -13.31 -26.65 -11.60
CA ASP A 247 -12.56 -27.20 -10.48
C ASP A 247 -13.56 -27.64 -9.38
N PRO A 248 -13.50 -28.91 -8.91
CA PRO A 248 -14.50 -29.44 -7.99
C PRO A 248 -14.49 -28.74 -6.62
N THR A 249 -13.32 -28.26 -6.17
CA THR A 249 -13.19 -27.54 -4.90
C THR A 249 -13.80 -26.15 -5.02
N VAL A 250 -13.49 -25.43 -6.11
CA VAL A 250 -14.06 -24.10 -6.39
C VAL A 250 -15.57 -24.19 -6.57
N ALA A 251 -16.05 -25.15 -7.36
CA ALA A 251 -17.48 -25.37 -7.58
C ALA A 251 -18.23 -25.66 -6.27
N ALA A 252 -17.67 -26.50 -5.40
CA ALA A 252 -18.26 -26.79 -4.09
C ALA A 252 -18.34 -25.53 -3.21
N ILE A 253 -17.26 -24.74 -3.13
CA ILE A 253 -17.22 -23.49 -2.35
C ILE A 253 -18.28 -22.52 -2.86
N VAL A 254 -18.30 -22.23 -4.16
CA VAL A 254 -19.21 -21.24 -4.74
C VAL A 254 -20.67 -21.69 -4.62
N ARG A 255 -21.00 -22.95 -4.90
CA ARG A 255 -22.38 -23.44 -4.76
C ARG A 255 -22.86 -23.43 -3.32
N SER A 256 -21.98 -23.74 -2.36
CA SER A 256 -22.35 -23.66 -0.93
C SER A 256 -22.72 -22.23 -0.50
N ALA A 257 -22.19 -21.22 -1.20
CA ALA A 257 -22.46 -19.81 -0.95
C ALA A 257 -23.87 -19.33 -1.36
N ALA A 258 -24.71 -20.19 -1.96
CA ALA A 258 -26.14 -19.92 -2.14
C ALA A 258 -26.95 -20.06 -0.83
N GLY A 259 -26.39 -20.77 0.17
CA GLY A 259 -27.08 -21.12 1.41
C GLY A 259 -27.31 -19.99 2.43
N PRO A 260 -26.41 -19.00 2.60
CA PRO A 260 -26.61 -17.94 3.57
C PRO A 260 -27.86 -17.09 3.30
N SER A 261 -28.69 -16.89 4.33
CA SER A 261 -29.86 -16.01 4.25
C SER A 261 -29.50 -14.53 4.31
N ALA A 262 -30.27 -13.66 3.65
CA ALA A 262 -30.03 -12.22 3.59
C ALA A 262 -29.81 -11.54 4.96
N HIS A 263 -30.54 -11.92 6.02
CA HIS A 263 -30.33 -11.31 7.35
C HIS A 263 -28.94 -11.61 7.91
N ARG A 264 -28.37 -12.81 7.66
CA ARG A 264 -27.00 -13.13 8.08
C ARG A 264 -25.97 -12.27 7.37
N TYR A 265 -26.21 -11.95 6.09
CA TYR A 265 -25.37 -10.99 5.36
C TYR A 265 -25.41 -9.61 6.01
N VAL A 266 -26.60 -9.14 6.42
CA VAL A 266 -26.76 -7.87 7.15
C VAL A 266 -26.05 -7.92 8.51
N ASP A 267 -26.18 -9.02 9.25
CA ASP A 267 -25.52 -9.23 10.55
C ASP A 267 -23.99 -9.19 10.41
N ASP A 268 -23.44 -9.87 9.40
CA ASP A 268 -22.01 -9.88 9.12
C ASP A 268 -21.49 -8.47 8.75
N LEU A 269 -22.24 -7.69 7.96
CA LEU A 269 -21.89 -6.29 7.69
C LEU A 269 -21.87 -5.44 8.97
N GLY A 270 -22.78 -5.72 9.91
CA GLY A 270 -22.79 -5.12 11.24
C GLY A 270 -21.51 -5.46 12.04
N THR A 271 -21.14 -6.74 12.06
CA THR A 271 -19.91 -7.22 12.71
C THR A 271 -18.66 -6.60 12.08
N LEU A 272 -18.59 -6.52 10.74
CA LEU A 272 -17.48 -5.86 10.04
C LEU A 272 -17.40 -4.37 10.34
N THR A 273 -18.54 -3.68 10.52
CA THR A 273 -18.56 -2.26 10.91
C THR A 273 -17.93 -2.05 12.29
N GLN A 274 -18.23 -2.94 13.24
CA GLN A 274 -17.62 -2.91 14.58
C GLN A 274 -16.13 -3.23 14.50
N ALA A 275 -15.76 -4.28 13.76
CA ALA A 275 -14.36 -4.68 13.58
C ALA A 275 -13.51 -3.59 12.90
N LYS A 276 -14.06 -2.85 11.93
CA LYS A 276 -13.39 -1.68 11.31
C LYS A 276 -13.07 -0.60 12.33
N THR A 277 -13.99 -0.32 13.24
CA THR A 277 -13.76 0.65 14.32
C THR A 277 -12.67 0.17 15.27
N ALA A 278 -12.72 -1.11 15.67
CA ALA A 278 -11.70 -1.70 16.53
C ALA A 278 -10.30 -1.71 15.87
N ALA A 279 -10.22 -2.03 14.57
CA ALA A 279 -8.98 -2.01 13.81
C ALA A 279 -8.36 -0.61 13.74
N ARG A 280 -9.18 0.45 13.55
CA ARG A 280 -8.69 1.83 13.59
C ARG A 280 -8.15 2.21 14.97
N GLU A 281 -8.83 1.82 16.05
CA GLU A 281 -8.35 2.12 17.39
C GLU A 281 -7.04 1.37 17.70
N LEU A 282 -6.95 0.09 17.29
CA LEU A 282 -5.74 -0.71 17.42
C LEU A 282 -4.52 -0.06 16.75
N LEU A 283 -4.74 0.60 15.60
CA LEU A 283 -3.68 1.22 14.81
C LEU A 283 -3.50 2.72 15.08
N ARG A 284 -4.28 3.31 15.99
CA ARG A 284 -4.31 4.78 16.20
C ARG A 284 -2.95 5.39 16.55
N GLU A 285 -2.07 4.63 17.21
CA GLU A 285 -0.79 5.13 17.72
C GLU A 285 0.44 4.50 17.05
N VAL A 286 0.23 3.83 15.92
CA VAL A 286 1.28 3.16 15.13
C VAL A 286 1.12 3.52 13.66
N ASP A 287 2.21 3.50 12.90
CA ASP A 287 2.21 3.77 11.46
C ASP A 287 1.76 2.57 10.62
N GLY A 288 1.63 1.38 11.23
CA GLY A 288 1.17 0.17 10.55
C GLY A 288 1.33 -1.10 11.40
N LEU A 289 0.73 -2.19 10.93
CA LEU A 289 0.81 -3.52 11.52
C LEU A 289 1.71 -4.40 10.65
N LEU A 290 2.81 -4.88 11.21
CA LEU A 290 3.68 -5.85 10.55
C LEU A 290 3.19 -7.27 10.84
N LEU A 291 2.87 -8.03 9.79
CA LEU A 291 2.41 -9.41 9.88
C LEU A 291 3.28 -10.36 9.06
N PRO A 292 3.39 -11.64 9.45
CA PRO A 292 3.74 -12.68 8.49
C PRO A 292 2.71 -12.67 7.36
N THR A 293 3.13 -12.80 6.11
CA THR A 293 2.18 -12.77 4.99
C THR A 293 1.28 -14.01 4.97
N THR A 294 1.79 -15.16 5.40
CA THR A 294 1.08 -16.45 5.44
C THR A 294 1.71 -17.42 6.44
N THR A 295 1.20 -18.64 6.56
CA THR A 295 1.52 -19.57 7.68
C THR A 295 2.60 -20.61 7.38
N GLU A 296 2.66 -21.10 6.16
CA GLU A 296 3.53 -22.20 5.72
C GLU A 296 3.73 -22.15 4.20
N HIS A 297 4.74 -22.84 3.67
CA HIS A 297 4.92 -23.06 2.22
C HIS A 297 4.70 -24.54 1.89
N PRO A 298 3.48 -24.95 1.51
CA PRO A 298 3.14 -26.36 1.34
C PRO A 298 3.61 -26.91 -0.02
N SER A 299 3.87 -28.22 -0.05
CA SER A 299 4.05 -28.94 -1.31
C SER A 299 2.73 -29.07 -2.07
N ILE A 300 2.79 -29.23 -3.40
CA ILE A 300 1.61 -29.52 -4.22
C ILE A 300 0.91 -30.79 -3.74
N ALA A 301 1.68 -31.83 -3.38
CA ALA A 301 1.14 -33.09 -2.88
C ALA A 301 0.39 -32.91 -1.55
N THR A 302 0.93 -32.08 -0.65
CA THR A 302 0.27 -31.76 0.63
C THR A 302 -1.04 -31.01 0.38
N VAL A 303 -1.07 -30.04 -0.54
CA VAL A 303 -2.31 -29.36 -0.94
C VAL A 303 -3.32 -30.30 -1.57
N GLN A 304 -2.90 -31.29 -2.37
CA GLN A 304 -3.82 -32.29 -2.92
C GLN A 304 -4.44 -33.18 -1.84
N ALA A 305 -3.71 -33.44 -0.75
CA ALA A 305 -4.20 -34.24 0.37
C ALA A 305 -5.16 -33.47 1.29
N ASP A 306 -4.98 -32.15 1.46
CA ASP A 306 -5.86 -31.27 2.24
C ASP A 306 -6.15 -29.94 1.50
N PRO A 307 -6.95 -29.99 0.41
CA PRO A 307 -7.11 -28.84 -0.49
C PRO A 307 -7.84 -27.67 0.13
N VAL A 308 -8.64 -27.90 1.18
CA VAL A 308 -9.44 -26.87 1.86
C VAL A 308 -8.74 -26.38 3.12
N GLY A 309 -8.24 -27.28 3.98
CA GLY A 309 -7.63 -26.93 5.25
C GLY A 309 -6.35 -26.13 5.08
N ILE A 310 -5.46 -26.53 4.16
CA ILE A 310 -4.24 -25.75 3.85
C ILE A 310 -4.59 -24.37 3.33
N ASN A 311 -5.50 -24.28 2.35
CA ASN A 311 -5.90 -22.99 1.79
C ASN A 311 -6.46 -22.05 2.86
N ARG A 312 -7.21 -22.58 3.83
CA ARG A 312 -7.73 -21.81 4.96
C ARG A 312 -6.60 -21.27 5.84
N ARG A 313 -5.59 -22.08 6.17
CA ARG A 313 -4.43 -21.65 6.95
C ARG A 313 -3.61 -20.58 6.23
N LEU A 314 -3.42 -20.72 4.92
CA LEU A 314 -2.68 -19.71 4.14
C LEU A 314 -3.33 -18.31 4.19
N GLY A 315 -4.65 -18.24 4.44
CA GLY A 315 -5.42 -17.00 4.54
C GLY A 315 -5.47 -16.36 5.93
N THR A 316 -4.85 -16.97 6.96
CA THR A 316 -5.02 -16.54 8.36
C THR A 316 -4.75 -15.05 8.58
N PHE A 317 -3.67 -14.52 8.00
CA PHE A 317 -3.26 -13.11 8.21
C PHE A 317 -3.75 -12.16 7.11
N THR A 318 -4.36 -12.67 6.04
CA THR A 318 -4.66 -11.89 4.83
C THR A 318 -6.14 -11.61 4.62
N ASN A 319 -7.03 -12.49 5.11
CA ASN A 319 -8.47 -12.44 4.86
C ASN A 319 -9.18 -11.18 5.39
N PHE A 320 -8.72 -10.60 6.50
CA PHE A 320 -9.41 -9.44 7.10
C PHE A 320 -9.14 -8.14 6.35
N CYS A 321 -8.04 -8.05 5.60
CA CYS A 321 -7.51 -6.78 5.09
C CYS A 321 -8.53 -6.01 4.24
N ASN A 322 -9.17 -6.67 3.27
CA ASN A 322 -10.20 -6.01 2.45
C ASN A 322 -11.54 -5.88 3.21
N LEU A 323 -11.90 -6.87 4.03
CA LEU A 323 -13.10 -6.82 4.85
C LEU A 323 -13.13 -5.57 5.75
N LEU A 324 -11.96 -5.18 6.26
CA LEU A 324 -11.77 -4.05 7.16
C LEU A 324 -11.34 -2.76 6.44
N ASP A 325 -11.36 -2.73 5.11
CA ASP A 325 -10.98 -1.57 4.28
C ASP A 325 -9.56 -1.06 4.64
N MET A 326 -8.57 -1.93 4.42
CA MET A 326 -7.16 -1.68 4.70
C MET A 326 -6.33 -1.83 3.42
N ALA A 327 -5.13 -1.26 3.40
CA ALA A 327 -4.12 -1.48 2.37
C ALA A 327 -2.99 -2.37 2.91
N ALA A 328 -2.25 -3.03 2.01
CA ALA A 328 -1.12 -3.85 2.41
C ALA A 328 -0.01 -3.90 1.36
N VAL A 329 1.23 -3.93 1.81
CA VAL A 329 2.42 -4.16 0.98
C VAL A 329 3.17 -5.36 1.54
N ALA A 330 3.22 -6.44 0.77
CA ALA A 330 4.00 -7.64 1.08
C ALA A 330 5.41 -7.51 0.50
N VAL A 331 6.42 -7.84 1.29
CA VAL A 331 7.85 -7.83 0.92
C VAL A 331 8.57 -9.02 1.56
N PRO A 332 9.77 -9.38 1.08
CA PRO A 332 10.61 -10.37 1.76
C PRO A 332 10.90 -9.96 3.22
N GLY A 333 10.81 -10.93 4.13
CA GLY A 333 11.34 -10.81 5.49
C GLY A 333 12.70 -11.49 5.62
N ALA A 334 13.14 -11.74 6.85
CA ALA A 334 14.30 -12.62 7.09
C ALA A 334 14.03 -14.02 6.51
N PRO A 335 15.03 -14.68 5.89
CA PRO A 335 14.83 -16.02 5.34
C PRO A 335 14.50 -17.03 6.44
N THR A 336 13.92 -18.16 6.06
CA THR A 336 13.75 -19.28 7.00
C THR A 336 15.11 -19.81 7.47
N PRO A 337 15.18 -20.61 8.56
CA PRO A 337 16.44 -21.21 9.02
C PRO A 337 17.17 -22.03 7.96
N ASP A 338 16.45 -22.57 6.97
CA ASP A 338 17.01 -23.35 5.86
C ASP A 338 17.35 -22.48 4.63
N GLY A 339 17.22 -21.15 4.74
CA GLY A 339 17.54 -20.18 3.70
C GLY A 339 16.45 -19.99 2.64
N THR A 340 15.24 -20.52 2.85
CA THR A 340 14.14 -20.36 1.88
C THR A 340 13.40 -19.02 2.04
N PRO A 341 12.72 -18.55 0.99
CA PRO A 341 11.94 -17.31 1.06
C PRO A 341 10.87 -17.33 2.15
N PHE A 342 10.75 -16.20 2.84
CA PHE A 342 9.67 -15.88 3.78
C PHE A 342 9.24 -14.43 3.55
N GLY A 343 7.95 -14.16 3.66
CA GLY A 343 7.38 -12.84 3.43
C GLY A 343 6.69 -12.27 4.66
N VAL A 344 6.83 -10.96 4.82
CA VAL A 344 6.05 -10.15 5.76
C VAL A 344 5.24 -9.13 4.99
N MET A 345 4.25 -8.51 5.63
CA MET A 345 3.52 -7.39 5.05
C MET A 345 3.26 -6.32 6.09
N PHE A 346 3.31 -5.06 5.63
CA PHE A 346 2.76 -3.94 6.38
C PHE A 346 1.31 -3.76 5.98
N VAL A 347 0.42 -3.80 6.96
CA VAL A 347 -1.01 -3.54 6.81
C VAL A 347 -1.33 -2.20 7.47
N VAL A 348 -2.03 -1.34 6.74
CA VAL A 348 -2.34 0.04 7.15
C VAL A 348 -3.82 0.36 6.89
N PRO A 349 -4.41 1.35 7.57
CA PRO A 349 -5.76 1.82 7.26
C PRO A 349 -5.94 2.21 5.78
N ALA A 350 -7.20 2.26 5.32
CA ALA A 350 -7.51 2.78 3.99
C ALA A 350 -6.88 4.17 3.77
N PHE A 351 -6.36 4.34 2.57
CA PHE A 351 -5.67 5.51 2.04
C PHE A 351 -4.29 5.79 2.63
N GLU A 352 -3.76 4.90 3.46
CA GLU A 352 -2.38 4.99 3.96
C GLU A 352 -1.40 4.15 3.13
N ASP A 353 -1.76 3.81 1.89
CA ASP A 353 -0.96 2.99 0.96
C ASP A 353 0.50 3.46 0.84
N GLN A 354 0.71 4.78 0.78
CA GLN A 354 2.04 5.37 0.73
C GLN A 354 2.86 5.10 2.01
N ILE A 355 2.19 5.02 3.16
CA ILE A 355 2.80 4.67 4.44
C ILE A 355 3.30 3.23 4.38
N ALA A 356 2.47 2.29 3.93
CA ALA A 356 2.89 0.89 3.78
C ALA A 356 4.08 0.72 2.83
N ILE A 357 4.14 1.51 1.74
CA ILE A 357 5.29 1.54 0.81
C ILE A 357 6.54 2.06 1.53
N ASP A 358 6.44 3.14 2.30
CA ASP A 358 7.59 3.70 3.02
C ASP A 358 8.12 2.76 4.11
N LEU A 359 7.23 2.08 4.84
CA LEU A 359 7.60 1.06 5.82
C LEU A 359 8.28 -0.13 5.13
N ALA A 360 7.72 -0.60 4.00
CA ALA A 360 8.30 -1.66 3.19
C ALA A 360 9.70 -1.29 2.65
N ALA A 361 9.84 -0.07 2.13
CA ALA A 361 11.12 0.48 1.64
C ALA A 361 12.17 0.48 2.75
N ARG A 362 11.80 0.97 3.94
CA ARG A 362 12.69 1.04 5.10
C ARG A 362 13.12 -0.35 5.58
N LEU A 363 12.18 -1.29 5.69
CA LEU A 363 12.50 -2.66 6.09
C LEU A 363 13.47 -3.32 5.10
N SER A 364 13.25 -3.09 3.81
CA SER A 364 14.04 -3.66 2.72
C SER A 364 15.33 -2.88 2.40
N GLU A 365 15.60 -1.78 3.11
CA GLU A 365 16.67 -0.81 2.80
C GLU A 365 16.69 -0.36 1.33
N ALA A 366 15.50 -0.27 0.75
CA ALA A 366 15.29 0.16 -0.63
C ALA A 366 14.92 1.65 -0.69
N PRO A 367 15.06 2.29 -1.86
CA PRO A 367 14.43 3.58 -2.12
C PRO A 367 12.93 3.55 -1.76
N SER A 368 12.40 4.69 -1.30
CA SER A 368 10.97 4.89 -1.04
C SER A 368 10.34 5.59 -2.25
N PRO A 369 9.72 4.84 -3.19
CA PRO A 369 9.02 5.44 -4.31
C PRO A 369 7.72 6.11 -3.87
N SER A 370 7.31 7.13 -4.62
CA SER A 370 6.05 7.82 -4.38
C SER A 370 4.94 7.23 -5.25
N LEU A 371 3.91 6.70 -4.59
CA LEU A 371 2.64 6.29 -5.17
C LEU A 371 1.76 7.51 -5.49
N ILE A 372 1.80 8.54 -4.64
CA ILE A 372 0.93 9.71 -4.74
C ILE A 372 1.78 10.96 -5.03
N ASP A 373 1.74 11.42 -6.28
CA ASP A 373 2.43 12.66 -6.67
C ASP A 373 1.61 13.92 -6.46
N ASP A 374 0.29 13.79 -6.33
CA ASP A 374 -0.60 14.92 -6.07
C ASP A 374 -0.29 15.54 -4.70
N GLY A 375 -0.32 16.87 -4.64
CA GLY A 375 -0.09 17.62 -3.42
C GLY A 375 0.43 19.02 -3.70
N ILE A 376 0.68 19.77 -2.63
CA ILE A 376 1.17 21.14 -2.69
C ILE A 376 2.62 21.15 -2.20
N GLU A 377 3.50 21.71 -3.03
CA GLU A 377 4.90 21.92 -2.66
C GLU A 377 5.03 23.12 -1.71
N VAL A 378 5.69 22.88 -0.58
CA VAL A 378 5.94 23.82 0.52
C VAL A 378 7.44 23.90 0.76
N LEU A 379 8.02 25.07 0.49
CA LEU A 379 9.43 25.36 0.75
C LEU A 379 9.63 25.77 2.20
N ALA A 380 10.38 24.98 2.96
CA ALA A 380 10.92 25.33 4.27
C ALA A 380 12.33 25.90 4.16
N VAL A 381 12.62 27.00 4.88
CA VAL A 381 13.95 27.66 4.89
C VAL A 381 14.48 27.90 6.30
N GLY A 382 13.84 27.32 7.32
CA GLY A 382 14.06 27.70 8.72
C GLY A 382 13.93 26.55 9.73
N ALA A 383 13.20 26.80 10.81
CA ALA A 383 13.08 25.84 11.91
C ALA A 383 12.36 24.52 11.54
N HIS A 384 11.72 24.48 10.37
CA HIS A 384 11.09 23.29 9.80
C HIS A 384 12.03 22.46 8.91
N LEU A 385 13.30 22.83 8.73
CA LEU A 385 14.28 22.01 8.03
C LEU A 385 14.58 20.71 8.80
N ARG A 386 15.00 19.64 8.14
CA ARG A 386 15.41 18.38 8.80
C ARG A 386 16.48 18.63 9.87
N GLY A 387 16.30 18.04 11.04
CA GLY A 387 17.18 18.23 12.19
C GLY A 387 16.91 19.49 13.00
N PHE A 388 15.94 20.33 12.62
CA PHE A 388 15.54 21.50 13.41
C PHE A 388 14.28 21.23 14.27
N PRO A 389 14.06 22.02 15.35
CA PRO A 389 13.14 21.66 16.43
C PRO A 389 11.65 21.54 16.07
N VAL A 390 11.21 22.10 14.94
CA VAL A 390 9.79 22.08 14.55
C VAL A 390 9.56 21.37 13.21
N HIS A 391 10.54 20.62 12.72
CA HIS A 391 10.38 19.74 11.55
C HIS A 391 9.20 18.76 11.70
N SER A 392 8.94 18.29 12.93
CA SER A 392 7.81 17.40 13.21
C SER A 392 6.45 18.01 12.82
N GLN A 393 6.32 19.33 12.82
CA GLN A 393 5.06 19.97 12.38
C GLN A 393 4.71 19.69 10.92
N LEU A 394 5.71 19.37 10.08
CA LEU A 394 5.50 18.88 8.71
C LEU A 394 5.28 17.37 8.70
N THR A 395 6.16 16.59 9.32
CA THR A 395 6.12 15.13 9.23
C THR A 395 4.94 14.50 9.95
N ASP A 396 4.49 15.07 11.07
CA ASP A 396 3.30 14.63 11.81
C ASP A 396 2.01 14.84 11.00
N ARG A 397 2.09 15.60 9.89
CA ARG A 397 1.00 15.82 8.93
C ARG A 397 1.21 15.03 7.63
N GLY A 398 2.11 14.06 7.63
CA GLY A 398 2.40 13.20 6.47
C GLY A 398 3.09 13.93 5.32
N ALA A 399 3.85 14.99 5.58
CA ALA A 399 4.58 15.70 4.53
C ALA A 399 5.73 14.86 3.98
N ARG A 400 5.82 14.75 2.64
CA ARG A 400 6.91 14.05 1.94
C ARG A 400 8.04 15.00 1.60
N PHE A 401 9.26 14.70 2.05
CA PHE A 401 10.46 15.40 1.58
C PHE A 401 10.66 15.16 0.07
N SER A 402 10.80 16.25 -0.68
CA SER A 402 10.92 16.24 -2.15
C SER A 402 12.32 16.61 -2.65
N GLY A 403 13.17 17.18 -1.79
CA GLY A 403 14.55 17.52 -2.13
C GLY A 403 15.04 18.81 -1.48
N GLU A 404 16.34 19.03 -1.59
CA GLU A 404 16.97 20.31 -1.26
C GLU A 404 16.88 21.23 -2.48
N VAL A 405 16.63 22.51 -2.24
CA VAL A 405 16.44 23.52 -3.28
C VAL A 405 17.05 24.85 -2.86
N THR A 406 17.18 25.76 -3.81
CA THR A 406 17.55 27.16 -3.57
C THR A 406 16.48 28.08 -4.14
N THR A 407 16.22 29.21 -3.47
CA THR A 407 15.40 30.28 -4.03
C THR A 407 16.09 30.94 -5.21
N SER A 408 15.38 31.79 -5.96
CA SER A 408 16.03 32.77 -6.84
C SER A 408 16.88 33.76 -6.02
N ALA A 409 17.65 34.61 -6.70
CA ALA A 409 18.55 35.56 -6.06
C ALA A 409 17.83 36.79 -5.45
N ASP A 410 16.50 36.84 -5.50
CA ASP A 410 15.71 38.00 -5.06
C ASP A 410 15.22 37.87 -3.61
N TYR A 411 15.91 37.12 -2.74
CA TYR A 411 15.46 36.85 -1.37
C TYR A 411 16.49 37.26 -0.32
N ARG A 412 15.99 37.84 0.77
CA ARG A 412 16.74 38.02 2.02
C ARG A 412 16.22 37.06 3.08
N LEU A 413 17.13 36.58 3.91
CA LEU A 413 16.83 35.76 5.07
C LEU A 413 17.17 36.53 6.33
N VAL A 414 16.24 36.61 7.26
CA VAL A 414 16.36 37.44 8.47
C VAL A 414 16.09 36.60 9.71
N ASP A 415 16.95 36.63 10.72
CA ASP A 415 16.66 36.05 12.04
C ASP A 415 15.64 36.94 12.77
N LEU A 416 14.47 36.38 13.06
CA LEU A 416 13.34 37.10 13.67
C LEU A 416 13.40 37.12 15.20
N HIS A 417 14.40 36.50 15.82
CA HIS A 417 14.56 36.43 17.28
C HIS A 417 13.34 35.84 18.01
N THR A 418 12.62 34.90 17.36
CA THR A 418 11.46 34.22 17.97
C THR A 418 11.88 33.07 18.89
N THR A 419 10.94 32.55 19.67
CA THR A 419 11.10 31.30 20.43
C THR A 419 10.07 30.26 19.96
N PRO A 420 10.50 29.08 19.42
CA PRO A 420 11.88 28.74 19.06
C PRO A 420 12.44 29.67 17.96
N PRO A 421 13.78 29.75 17.79
CA PRO A 421 14.42 30.59 16.76
C PRO A 421 13.93 30.24 15.37
N LYS A 422 13.48 31.25 14.61
CA LYS A 422 12.98 31.09 13.24
C LYS A 422 13.48 32.25 12.37
N PRO A 423 13.85 31.98 11.11
CA PRO A 423 14.08 33.03 10.15
C PRO A 423 12.77 33.44 9.46
N GLY A 424 12.79 34.65 8.90
CA GLY A 424 11.81 35.16 7.95
C GLY A 424 12.45 35.30 6.58
N LEU A 425 11.76 34.80 5.55
CA LEU A 425 12.14 34.98 4.15
C LEU A 425 11.35 36.14 3.56
N VAL A 426 12.04 37.08 2.92
CA VAL A 426 11.42 38.25 2.28
C VAL A 426 11.99 38.45 0.89
N ARG A 427 11.12 38.67 -0.08
CA ARG A 427 11.52 38.99 -1.45
C ARG A 427 11.98 40.46 -1.55
N ARG A 428 13.16 40.68 -2.11
CA ARG A 428 13.79 41.98 -2.40
C ARG A 428 14.48 41.87 -3.76
N GLU A 429 13.77 42.25 -4.81
CA GLU A 429 14.29 42.21 -6.18
C GLU A 429 15.58 43.03 -6.31
N GLY A 430 16.65 42.41 -6.79
CA GLY A 430 17.96 43.04 -6.97
C GLY A 430 18.73 43.36 -5.66
N ASP A 431 18.19 43.01 -4.50
CA ASP A 431 18.82 43.18 -3.17
C ASP A 431 18.61 41.91 -2.33
N GLY A 432 19.02 40.77 -2.88
CA GLY A 432 18.89 39.45 -2.25
C GLY A 432 20.04 38.50 -2.63
N ALA A 433 19.93 37.26 -2.15
CA ALA A 433 20.78 36.15 -2.54
C ALA A 433 19.96 34.84 -2.62
N PRO A 434 20.47 33.81 -3.31
CA PRO A 434 19.88 32.48 -3.24
C PRO A 434 19.91 31.94 -1.81
N ILE A 435 18.76 31.49 -1.32
CA ILE A 435 18.61 30.92 0.03
C ILE A 435 18.35 29.42 -0.09
N ALA A 436 19.18 28.63 0.59
CA ALA A 436 19.04 27.18 0.69
C ALA A 436 17.81 26.81 1.54
N GLY A 437 17.05 25.83 1.05
CA GLY A 437 15.86 25.31 1.71
C GLY A 437 15.57 23.86 1.34
N GLU A 438 14.47 23.35 1.87
CA GLU A 438 13.97 22.00 1.65
C GLU A 438 12.53 22.07 1.16
N LEU A 439 12.23 21.28 0.14
CA LEU A 439 10.90 21.20 -0.45
C LEU A 439 10.14 20.00 0.14
N TYR A 440 8.91 20.23 0.55
CA TYR A 440 8.01 19.20 1.07
C TYR A 440 6.72 19.18 0.28
N ARG A 441 6.17 18.00 0.02
CA ARG A 441 4.83 17.85 -0.54
C ARG A 441 3.85 17.54 0.57
N MET A 442 2.74 18.26 0.61
CA MET A 442 1.67 18.08 1.59
C MET A 442 0.32 17.93 0.90
N SER A 443 -0.60 17.19 1.52
CA SER A 443 -2.00 17.19 1.08
C SER A 443 -2.66 18.54 1.36
N ALA A 444 -3.74 18.85 0.63
CA ALA A 444 -4.40 20.15 0.75
C ALA A 444 -4.94 20.40 2.17
N ALA A 445 -5.51 19.37 2.82
CA ALA A 445 -6.00 19.49 4.18
C ALA A 445 -4.84 19.61 5.20
N ALA A 446 -3.74 18.88 5.00
CA ALA A 446 -2.55 19.02 5.83
C ALA A 446 -1.99 20.45 5.78
N LEU A 447 -1.89 21.04 4.58
CA LEU A 447 -1.49 22.44 4.42
C LEU A 447 -2.45 23.41 5.13
N GLY A 448 -3.77 23.19 5.00
CA GLY A 448 -4.77 24.02 5.66
C GLY A 448 -4.64 24.04 7.19
N THR A 449 -4.49 22.86 7.81
CA THR A 449 -4.27 22.77 9.26
C THR A 449 -2.91 23.31 9.70
N PHE A 450 -1.88 23.14 8.86
CA PHE A 450 -0.56 23.70 9.10
C PHE A 450 -0.61 25.24 9.11
N LEU A 451 -1.21 25.85 8.08
CA LEU A 451 -1.36 27.30 7.97
C LEU A 451 -2.18 27.89 9.12
N ALA A 452 -3.28 27.24 9.51
CA ALA A 452 -4.12 27.68 10.63
C ALA A 452 -3.38 27.68 11.98
N GLY A 453 -2.38 26.81 12.14
CA GLY A 453 -1.53 26.73 13.33
C GLY A 453 -0.28 27.60 13.28
N LEU A 454 -0.02 28.30 12.18
CA LEU A 454 1.21 29.05 11.98
C LEU A 454 1.16 30.39 12.76
N PRO A 455 2.04 30.62 13.76
CA PRO A 455 1.95 31.80 14.61
C PRO A 455 2.52 33.05 13.93
N ALA A 456 1.99 34.21 14.28
CA ALA A 456 2.62 35.48 13.92
C ALA A 456 4.08 35.53 14.41
N PRO A 457 5.02 36.13 13.64
CA PRO A 457 4.81 36.87 12.39
C PRO A 457 4.92 35.99 11.12
N MET A 458 4.89 34.66 11.25
CA MET A 458 5.11 33.75 10.14
C MET A 458 3.90 33.72 9.19
N GLY A 459 4.16 33.50 7.91
CA GLY A 459 3.15 33.31 6.86
C GLY A 459 3.58 32.28 5.82
N LEU A 460 2.65 31.96 4.93
CA LEU A 460 2.93 31.22 3.70
C LEU A 460 2.56 32.08 2.50
N GLY A 461 3.43 32.11 1.49
CA GLY A 461 3.21 32.86 0.27
C GLY A 461 3.99 32.28 -0.91
N PRO A 462 3.82 32.85 -2.12
CA PRO A 462 4.56 32.41 -3.29
C PRO A 462 6.06 32.71 -3.15
N VAL A 463 6.89 31.70 -3.38
CA VAL A 463 8.35 31.80 -3.41
C VAL A 463 8.88 31.24 -4.73
N GLU A 464 9.75 32.00 -5.38
CA GLU A 464 10.44 31.63 -6.60
C GLU A 464 11.70 30.83 -6.30
N LEU A 465 11.82 29.66 -6.91
CA LEU A 465 13.00 28.81 -6.85
C LEU A 465 14.01 29.20 -7.93
N SER A 466 15.26 28.77 -7.78
CA SER A 466 16.34 29.07 -8.74
C SER A 466 16.10 28.46 -10.13
N ASP A 467 15.22 27.47 -10.24
CA ASP A 467 14.78 26.87 -11.51
C ASP A 467 13.59 27.59 -12.17
N GLY A 468 13.12 28.70 -11.58
CA GLY A 468 12.01 29.51 -12.06
C GLY A 468 10.62 29.02 -11.66
N ARG A 469 10.51 27.88 -10.94
CA ARG A 469 9.23 27.44 -10.38
C ARG A 469 8.79 28.37 -9.24
N TRP A 470 7.48 28.54 -9.11
CA TRP A 470 6.85 29.22 -7.99
C TRP A 470 6.14 28.20 -7.10
N VAL A 471 6.50 28.16 -5.82
CA VAL A 471 5.95 27.23 -4.84
C VAL A 471 5.37 27.99 -3.65
N THR A 472 4.58 27.31 -2.82
CA THR A 472 4.22 27.88 -1.52
C THR A 472 5.46 27.81 -0.62
N GLY A 473 5.79 28.87 0.11
CA GLY A 473 6.97 28.88 0.97
C GLY A 473 6.76 29.71 2.22
N PHE A 474 7.55 29.44 3.26
CA PHE A 474 7.56 30.26 4.47
C PHE A 474 8.00 31.68 4.15
N CYS A 475 7.23 32.63 4.65
CA CYS A 475 7.55 34.05 4.66
C CYS A 475 7.26 34.63 6.05
N CYS A 476 7.45 35.93 6.21
CA CYS A 476 7.09 36.63 7.44
C CYS A 476 6.46 37.99 7.15
N ALA A 477 5.79 38.55 8.16
CA ALA A 477 5.32 39.93 8.12
C ALA A 477 6.50 40.90 7.84
N HIS A 478 6.24 41.92 7.03
CA HIS A 478 7.26 42.86 6.58
C HIS A 478 7.93 43.61 7.74
N ASP A 479 7.12 44.07 8.70
CA ASP A 479 7.58 44.83 9.86
C ASP A 479 8.40 43.97 10.84
N ALA A 480 8.17 42.65 10.86
CA ALA A 480 8.99 41.71 11.62
C ALA A 480 10.36 41.52 10.96
N ALA A 481 10.40 41.44 9.63
CA ALA A 481 11.66 41.34 8.88
C ALA A 481 12.53 42.60 9.03
N GLU A 482 11.94 43.80 9.06
CA GLU A 482 12.69 45.04 9.28
C GLU A 482 13.37 45.11 10.65
N LYS A 483 12.83 44.42 11.66
CA LYS A 483 13.35 44.39 13.03
C LYS A 483 14.36 43.26 13.28
N GLY A 484 14.42 42.28 12.37
CA GLY A 484 15.28 41.12 12.53
C GLY A 484 16.72 41.37 12.07
N THR A 485 17.60 40.41 12.33
CA THR A 485 19.01 40.47 11.89
C THR A 485 19.14 39.87 10.51
N ASP A 486 19.69 40.61 9.55
CA ASP A 486 19.96 40.06 8.22
C ASP A 486 21.05 38.98 8.30
N ILE A 487 20.71 37.79 7.82
CA ILE A 487 21.58 36.60 7.77
C ILE A 487 21.69 36.07 6.33
N THR A 488 21.39 36.90 5.33
CA THR A 488 21.41 36.55 3.90
C THR A 488 22.81 36.10 3.46
N GLU A 489 23.88 36.68 4.03
CA GLU A 489 25.28 36.34 3.70
C GLU A 489 25.64 34.87 4.00
N TYR A 490 24.90 34.21 4.90
CA TYR A 490 25.11 32.81 5.24
C TYR A 490 24.48 31.86 4.22
N GLY A 491 23.67 32.36 3.28
CA GLY A 491 23.02 31.57 2.23
C GLY A 491 21.94 30.59 2.72
N GLY A 492 21.63 30.54 4.02
CA GLY A 492 20.61 29.66 4.57
C GLY A 492 20.64 29.54 6.10
N TRP A 493 19.53 29.10 6.66
CA TRP A 493 19.37 28.99 8.12
C TRP A 493 20.33 27.99 8.76
N ARG A 494 20.57 26.84 8.11
CA ARG A 494 21.49 25.81 8.61
C ARG A 494 22.90 26.36 8.80
N ALA A 495 23.45 26.99 7.75
CA ALA A 495 24.79 27.57 7.78
C ALA A 495 24.95 28.66 8.86
N TYR A 496 23.94 29.52 9.04
CA TYR A 496 23.93 30.52 10.11
C TYR A 496 23.95 29.89 11.51
N ARG A 497 23.14 28.86 11.74
CA ARG A 497 23.04 28.19 13.04
C ARG A 497 24.27 27.37 13.40
N ASP A 498 24.97 26.81 12.42
CA ASP A 498 26.21 26.07 12.64
C ASP A 498 27.37 27.00 13.09
N GLN A 499 27.41 28.24 12.60
CA GLN A 499 28.41 29.22 13.04
C GLN A 499 28.17 29.72 14.47
N GLY A 500 26.89 29.88 14.87
CA GLY A 500 26.53 30.25 16.24
C GLY A 500 26.74 29.16 17.29
N LEU A 501 27.02 27.92 16.88
CA LEU A 501 27.40 26.81 17.77
C LEU A 501 28.93 26.70 17.99
N LEU A 502 29.72 27.39 17.16
CA LEU A 502 31.18 27.45 17.25
C LEU A 502 31.69 28.69 18.02
N SER A 503 30.79 29.63 18.35
CA SER A 503 31.01 30.80 19.21
C SER A 503 30.45 30.59 20.60
#